data_AF-A0A0P9CP81-F1
#
_entry.id   AF-A0A0P9CP81-F1
#
_cell.length_a   1.000
_cell.length_b   1.000
_cell.length_c   1.000
_cell.angle_alpha   90.00
_cell.angle_beta   90.00
_cell.angle_gamma   90.00
#
_symmetry.space_group_name_H-M   'P 1'
#
loop_
_entity.id
_entity.type
_entity.pdbx_description
1 polymer ?
#
loop_
_entity_poly.entity_id
_entity_poly.type
_entity_poly.pdbx_seq_one_letter_code
_entity_poly.pdbx_strand_id
1 'polypeptide(L)'
;ATLTKSLGDVQLAEVQSTDSLAVAEAARAEAAPVRPQPLKNTLLAAIVGALLAIGGAFLLEFLDDRVKTPEQAGKLAGAMALGAIGRLPAAAEGGQLVALRATNTPMAEAYRMLRVNLDFTAIDSPLRAVAISSAGPGEGKSTTIANLAVALAEAGRRVIVVDTDMRRPTLHKVFGLPNDRGVTAALLGPADADIHQQLAATDLPNLHLMPCGPVPPNP
;
A
#
# COMPACT_ATOMS: atom_id res chain seq x y z
N ALA A 1 -48.85 101.15 -18.76
CA ALA A 1 -48.93 99.68 -18.62
C ALA A 1 -47.69 98.93 -19.15
N THR A 2 -46.58 99.63 -19.44
CA THR A 2 -45.42 99.07 -20.15
C THR A 2 -44.23 98.76 -19.25
N LEU A 3 -44.11 99.43 -18.09
CA LEU A 3 -42.99 99.27 -17.14
C LEU A 3 -43.13 98.01 -16.25
N THR A 4 -44.34 97.59 -15.92
CA THR A 4 -44.58 96.36 -15.14
C THR A 4 -44.34 95.08 -15.95
N LYS A 5 -44.56 95.15 -17.27
CA LYS A 5 -44.29 94.03 -18.19
C LYS A 5 -42.78 93.83 -18.39
N SER A 6 -42.03 94.92 -18.52
CA SER A 6 -40.57 94.90 -18.60
C SER A 6 -39.89 94.39 -17.32
N LEU A 7 -40.48 94.64 -16.13
CA LEU A 7 -39.97 94.10 -14.87
C LEU A 7 -40.19 92.58 -14.77
N GLY A 8 -41.33 92.08 -15.26
CA GLY A 8 -41.61 90.65 -15.35
C GLY A 8 -40.69 89.94 -16.34
N ASP A 9 -40.43 90.55 -17.49
CA ASP A 9 -39.53 89.97 -18.51
C ASP A 9 -38.05 89.96 -18.04
N VAL A 10 -37.63 90.94 -17.24
CA VAL A 10 -36.28 90.97 -16.62
C VAL A 10 -36.15 89.93 -15.50
N GLN A 11 -37.19 89.71 -14.69
CA GLN A 11 -37.19 88.63 -13.68
C GLN A 11 -37.23 87.24 -14.32
N LEU A 12 -37.91 87.06 -15.46
CA LEU A 12 -37.88 85.80 -16.22
C LEU A 12 -36.51 85.55 -16.88
N ALA A 13 -35.81 86.61 -17.32
CA ALA A 13 -34.47 86.50 -17.88
C ALA A 13 -33.39 86.20 -16.80
N GLU A 14 -33.57 86.70 -15.58
CA GLU A 14 -32.68 86.42 -14.44
C GLU A 14 -32.77 84.95 -13.98
N VAL A 15 -33.97 84.36 -14.04
CA VAL A 15 -34.18 82.93 -13.74
C VAL A 15 -33.57 82.01 -14.81
N GLN A 16 -33.40 82.49 -16.05
CA GLN A 16 -32.78 81.71 -17.14
C GLN A 16 -31.26 81.83 -17.22
N SER A 17 -30.63 82.75 -16.48
CA SER A 17 -29.19 83.07 -16.60
C SER A 17 -28.33 82.63 -15.41
N THR A 18 -28.90 81.89 -14.45
CA THR A 18 -28.11 81.05 -13.56
C THR A 18 -27.94 79.67 -14.17
N ASP A 19 -26.74 79.42 -14.70
CA ASP A 19 -26.16 78.09 -14.92
C ASP A 19 -25.99 77.40 -13.54
N SER A 20 -27.12 77.10 -12.91
CA SER A 20 -27.22 76.52 -11.59
C SER A 20 -27.22 75.02 -11.76
N LEU A 21 -26.00 74.47 -11.87
CA LEU A 21 -25.76 73.06 -11.56
C LEU A 21 -26.01 72.86 -10.06
N ALA A 22 -27.28 72.73 -9.69
CA ALA A 22 -27.68 72.27 -8.39
C ALA A 22 -27.44 70.76 -8.35
N VAL A 23 -26.49 70.31 -7.53
CA VAL A 23 -26.34 68.89 -7.21
C VAL A 23 -27.63 68.45 -6.54
N ALA A 24 -28.48 67.75 -7.29
CA ALA A 24 -29.81 67.34 -6.82
C ALA A 24 -29.73 66.38 -5.63
N GLU A 25 -28.70 65.53 -5.58
CA GLU A 25 -28.43 64.66 -4.44
C GLU A 25 -26.93 64.28 -4.39
N ALA A 26 -26.30 64.44 -3.23
CA ALA A 26 -24.92 63.98 -3.03
C ALA A 26 -24.88 62.45 -3.02
N ALA A 27 -23.96 61.84 -3.78
CA ALA A 27 -23.82 60.39 -3.83
C ALA A 27 -23.57 59.82 -2.42
N ARG A 28 -24.53 59.05 -1.90
CA ARG A 28 -24.35 58.34 -0.64
C ARG A 28 -23.53 57.09 -0.92
N ALA A 29 -22.32 57.03 -0.36
CA ALA A 29 -21.56 55.79 -0.35
C ALA A 29 -22.34 54.76 0.48
N GLU A 30 -22.64 53.61 -0.10
CA GLU A 30 -23.21 52.50 0.65
C GLU A 30 -22.23 52.11 1.77
N ALA A 31 -22.73 52.02 3.01
CA ALA A 31 -21.91 51.77 4.19
C ALA A 31 -21.25 50.37 4.20
N ALA A 32 -21.72 49.47 3.32
CA ALA A 32 -21.16 48.14 3.15
C ALA A 32 -20.72 47.94 1.69
N PRO A 33 -19.58 47.26 1.46
CA PRO A 33 -19.11 46.97 0.12
C PRO A 33 -20.06 46.01 -0.60
N VAL A 34 -20.57 46.43 -1.77
CA VAL A 34 -21.40 45.58 -2.67
C VAL A 34 -20.64 44.32 -3.11
N ARG A 35 -19.32 44.45 -3.28
CA ARG A 35 -18.38 43.39 -3.67
C ARG A 35 -16.99 43.65 -3.05
N PRO A 36 -16.21 42.61 -2.72
CA PRO A 36 -16.52 41.18 -2.82
C PRO A 36 -17.38 40.66 -1.65
N GLN A 37 -18.06 39.52 -1.85
CA GLN A 37 -18.82 38.79 -0.81
C GLN A 37 -17.98 37.59 -0.31
N PRO A 38 -16.98 37.81 0.57
CA PRO A 38 -15.96 36.80 0.88
C PRO A 38 -16.57 35.50 1.43
N LEU A 39 -17.56 35.59 2.33
CA LEU A 39 -18.18 34.40 2.92
C LEU A 39 -18.83 33.49 1.88
N LYS A 40 -19.60 34.05 0.93
CA LYS A 40 -20.26 33.25 -0.11
C LYS A 40 -19.25 32.64 -1.08
N ASN A 41 -18.22 33.40 -1.45
CA ASN A 41 -17.15 32.92 -2.32
C ASN A 41 -16.36 31.80 -1.66
N THR A 42 -16.02 31.94 -0.37
CA THR A 42 -15.34 30.90 0.40
C THR A 42 -16.21 29.66 0.57
N LEU A 43 -17.51 29.82 0.84
CA LEU A 43 -18.42 28.68 0.96
C LEU A 43 -18.55 27.93 -0.37
N LEU A 44 -18.71 28.65 -1.48
CA LEU A 44 -18.76 28.04 -2.81
C LEU A 44 -17.44 27.32 -3.15
N ALA A 45 -16.30 27.95 -2.88
CA ALA A 45 -14.99 27.35 -3.09
C ALA A 45 -14.79 26.10 -2.22
N ALA A 46 -15.26 26.11 -0.97
CA ALA A 46 -15.20 24.94 -0.08
C ALA A 46 -16.06 23.78 -0.62
N ILE A 47 -17.27 24.05 -1.11
CA ILE A 47 -18.14 23.03 -1.70
C ILE A 47 -17.50 22.44 -2.96
N VAL A 48 -17.03 23.29 -3.89
CA VAL A 48 -16.38 22.83 -5.13
C VAL A 48 -15.10 22.06 -4.81
N GLY A 49 -14.28 22.55 -3.88
CA GLY A 49 -13.07 21.88 -3.42
C GLY A 49 -13.36 20.52 -2.80
N ALA A 50 -14.41 20.40 -1.97
CA ALA A 50 -14.82 19.12 -1.39
C ALA A 50 -15.28 18.13 -2.47
N LEU A 51 -16.06 18.59 -3.45
CA LEU A 51 -16.50 17.74 -4.57
C LEU A 51 -15.31 17.25 -5.41
N LEU A 52 -14.37 18.14 -5.72
CA LEU A 52 -13.16 17.78 -6.46
C LEU A 52 -12.26 16.83 -5.65
N ALA A 53 -12.14 17.02 -4.34
CA ALA A 53 -11.35 16.14 -3.49
C ALA A 53 -11.96 14.73 -3.40
N ILE A 54 -13.27 14.64 -3.21
CA ILE A 54 -13.99 13.36 -3.20
C ILE A 54 -13.87 12.67 -4.58
N GLY A 55 -14.14 13.41 -5.66
CA GLY A 55 -14.00 12.89 -7.02
C GLY A 55 -12.58 12.44 -7.33
N GLY A 56 -11.58 13.23 -6.91
CA GLY A 56 -10.17 12.88 -7.04
C GLY A 56 -9.78 11.63 -6.24
N ALA A 57 -10.30 11.47 -5.02
CA ALA A 57 -10.07 10.27 -4.21
C ALA A 57 -10.63 9.01 -4.88
N PHE A 58 -11.86 9.08 -5.41
CA PHE A 58 -12.45 7.97 -6.17
C PHE A 58 -11.71 7.69 -7.48
N LEU A 59 -11.23 8.73 -8.17
CA LEU A 59 -10.45 8.54 -9.38
C LEU A 59 -9.11 7.85 -9.09
N LEU A 60 -8.43 8.24 -8.01
CA LEU A 60 -7.19 7.58 -7.59
C LEU A 60 -7.43 6.11 -7.18
N GLU A 61 -8.55 5.83 -6.50
CA GLU A 61 -8.96 4.47 -6.18
C GLU A 61 -9.31 3.66 -7.44
N PHE A 62 -9.96 4.28 -8.43
CA PHE A 62 -10.30 3.65 -9.70
C PHE A 62 -9.07 3.34 -10.57
N LEU A 63 -8.01 4.14 -10.46
CA LEU A 63 -6.75 3.92 -11.16
C LEU A 63 -5.81 2.93 -10.40
N ASP A 64 -6.23 2.40 -9.25
CA ASP A 64 -5.42 1.49 -8.44
C ASP A 64 -5.68 0.02 -8.77
N ASP A 65 -4.82 -0.60 -9.59
CA ASP A 65 -4.90 -2.01 -10.01
C ASP A 65 -4.39 -3.01 -8.93
N ARG A 66 -4.24 -2.59 -7.68
CA ARG A 66 -3.75 -3.47 -6.60
C ARG A 66 -4.79 -4.48 -6.17
N VAL A 67 -4.34 -5.71 -5.91
CA VAL A 67 -5.12 -6.74 -5.23
C VAL A 67 -5.18 -6.41 -3.73
N LYS A 68 -6.37 -6.09 -3.22
CA LYS A 68 -6.57 -5.64 -1.82
C LYS A 68 -7.19 -6.70 -0.93
N THR A 69 -7.87 -7.71 -1.51
CA THR A 69 -8.57 -8.74 -0.74
C THR A 69 -8.17 -10.16 -1.15
N PRO A 70 -8.22 -11.14 -0.23
CA PRO A 70 -7.91 -12.53 -0.54
C PRO A 70 -8.88 -13.12 -1.57
N GLU A 71 -10.13 -12.66 -1.62
CA GLU A 71 -11.12 -13.09 -2.61
C GLU A 71 -10.74 -12.63 -4.02
N GLN A 72 -10.23 -11.40 -4.16
CA GLN A 72 -9.70 -10.90 -5.43
C GLN A 72 -8.48 -11.72 -5.87
N ALA A 73 -7.57 -12.01 -4.94
CA ALA A 73 -6.39 -12.84 -5.20
C ALA A 73 -6.79 -14.24 -5.68
N GLY A 74 -7.74 -14.88 -5.00
CA GLY A 74 -8.19 -16.22 -5.36
C GLY A 74 -8.89 -16.27 -6.72
N LYS A 75 -9.73 -15.28 -7.03
CA LYS A 75 -10.38 -15.16 -8.35
C LYS A 75 -9.36 -14.98 -9.47
N LEU A 76 -8.34 -14.16 -9.26
CA LEU A 76 -7.30 -13.90 -10.27
C LEU A 76 -6.39 -15.12 -10.48
N ALA A 77 -6.05 -15.82 -9.39
CA ALA A 77 -5.19 -17.00 -9.44
C ALA A 77 -5.93 -18.28 -9.89
N GLY A 78 -7.27 -18.26 -9.96
CA GLY A 78 -8.07 -19.46 -10.22
C GLY A 78 -7.97 -20.52 -9.10
N ALA A 79 -7.59 -20.10 -7.89
CA ALA A 79 -7.33 -20.99 -6.76
C ALA A 79 -7.87 -20.37 -5.47
N MET A 80 -8.07 -21.20 -4.44
CA MET A 80 -8.47 -20.68 -3.13
C MET A 80 -7.33 -19.89 -2.48
N ALA A 81 -7.66 -18.78 -1.85
CA ALA A 81 -6.71 -18.07 -1.00
C ALA A 81 -6.44 -18.90 0.26
N LEU A 82 -5.19 -19.31 0.46
CA LEU A 82 -4.80 -20.15 1.60
C LEU A 82 -4.61 -19.35 2.91
N GLY A 83 -4.51 -18.02 2.83
CA GLY A 83 -4.39 -17.16 3.99
C GLY A 83 -4.02 -15.72 3.64
N ALA A 84 -4.19 -14.82 4.60
CA ALA A 84 -3.77 -13.42 4.51
C ALA A 84 -2.77 -13.12 5.64
N ILE A 85 -1.54 -12.80 5.26
CA ILE A 85 -0.47 -12.48 6.21
C ILE A 85 -0.29 -10.96 6.23
N GLY A 86 -0.36 -10.37 7.43
CA GLY A 86 -0.15 -8.93 7.61
C GLY A 86 1.28 -8.49 7.25
N ARG A 87 1.46 -7.19 6.97
CA ARG A 87 2.78 -6.64 6.68
C ARG A 87 3.60 -6.55 7.97
N LEU A 88 4.83 -7.07 7.92
CA LEU A 88 5.81 -6.89 8.99
C LEU A 88 6.25 -5.42 9.07
N PRO A 89 6.19 -4.78 10.24
CA PRO A 89 6.85 -3.50 10.43
C PRO A 89 8.36 -3.69 10.24
N ALA A 90 8.99 -2.81 9.46
CA ALA A 90 10.42 -2.87 9.16
C ALA A 90 11.31 -2.81 10.42
N ALA A 91 10.77 -2.30 11.53
CA ALA A 91 11.41 -2.14 12.82
C ALA A 91 11.12 -3.26 13.83
N ALA A 92 10.58 -4.41 13.39
CA ALA A 92 10.42 -5.55 14.28
C ALA A 92 11.80 -6.09 14.70
N GLU A 93 12.27 -5.65 15.88
CA GLU A 93 13.44 -6.19 16.55
C GLU A 93 13.23 -7.70 16.73
N GLY A 94 14.02 -8.50 16.00
CA GLY A 94 13.85 -9.95 15.99
C GLY A 94 13.95 -10.64 14.63
N GLY A 95 14.11 -9.92 13.51
CA GLY A 95 14.35 -10.55 12.21
C GLY A 95 13.13 -11.25 11.60
N GLN A 96 13.31 -11.87 10.42
CA GLN A 96 12.21 -12.37 9.57
C GLN A 96 11.52 -13.65 10.08
N LEU A 97 11.93 -14.20 11.24
CA LEU A 97 11.40 -15.42 11.86
C LEU A 97 10.44 -15.09 13.01
N VAL A 98 9.25 -14.61 12.68
CA VAL A 98 8.23 -14.22 13.66
C VAL A 98 7.56 -15.45 14.30
N ALA A 99 7.37 -16.53 13.55
CA ALA A 99 6.81 -17.78 14.07
C ALA A 99 7.66 -18.39 15.18
N LEU A 100 9.00 -18.29 15.06
CA LEU A 100 9.94 -18.85 16.04
C LEU A 100 10.12 -17.96 17.28
N ARG A 101 10.14 -16.63 17.11
CA ARG A 101 10.53 -15.69 18.17
C ARG A 101 9.36 -15.09 18.93
N ALA A 102 8.17 -15.08 18.34
CA ALA A 102 6.98 -14.46 18.93
C ALA A 102 5.73 -15.34 18.70
N THR A 103 5.74 -16.51 19.32
CA THR A 103 4.74 -17.59 19.15
C THR A 103 3.29 -17.15 19.45
N ASN A 104 3.07 -16.15 20.30
CA ASN A 104 1.72 -15.68 20.68
C ASN A 104 1.29 -14.40 19.92
N THR A 105 1.83 -14.16 18.74
CA THR A 105 1.45 -13.00 17.91
C THR A 105 0.36 -13.35 16.89
N PRO A 106 -0.49 -12.38 16.48
CA PRO A 106 -1.43 -12.58 15.38
C PRO A 106 -0.77 -13.05 14.09
N MET A 107 0.50 -12.69 13.87
CA MET A 107 1.26 -13.13 12.70
C MET A 107 1.68 -14.59 12.79
N ALA A 108 2.15 -15.06 13.95
CA ALA A 108 2.43 -16.48 14.16
C ALA A 108 1.15 -17.30 13.95
N GLU A 109 0.00 -16.82 14.44
CA GLU A 109 -1.28 -17.46 14.23
C GLU A 109 -1.69 -17.50 12.75
N ALA A 110 -1.44 -16.43 11.98
CA ALA A 110 -1.67 -16.43 10.54
C ALA A 110 -0.88 -17.54 9.82
N TYR A 111 0.36 -17.82 10.23
CA TYR A 111 1.15 -18.93 9.69
C TYR A 111 0.66 -20.31 10.15
N ARG A 112 0.14 -20.44 11.37
CA ARG A 112 -0.53 -21.68 11.82
C ARG A 112 -1.80 -21.95 11.04
N MET A 113 -2.59 -20.92 10.78
CA MET A 113 -3.78 -21.02 9.92
C MET A 113 -3.40 -21.40 8.49
N LEU A 114 -2.33 -20.80 7.94
CA LEU A 114 -1.82 -21.19 6.63
C LEU A 114 -1.43 -22.67 6.57
N ARG A 115 -0.76 -23.18 7.61
CA ARG A 115 -0.44 -24.61 7.73
C ARG A 115 -1.70 -25.47 7.74
N VAL A 116 -2.68 -25.13 8.57
CA VAL A 116 -3.94 -25.88 8.68
C VAL A 116 -4.65 -25.92 7.33
N ASN A 117 -4.74 -24.79 6.63
CA ASN A 117 -5.35 -24.73 5.30
C ASN A 117 -4.57 -25.58 4.28
N LEU A 118 -3.25 -25.58 4.34
CA LEU A 118 -2.42 -26.47 3.51
C LEU A 118 -2.68 -27.95 3.83
N ASP A 119 -2.82 -28.30 5.11
CA ASP A 119 -3.17 -29.66 5.54
C ASP A 119 -4.56 -30.08 5.00
N PHE A 120 -5.53 -29.18 4.98
CA PHE A 120 -6.86 -29.42 4.38
C PHE A 120 -6.79 -29.67 2.87
N THR A 121 -5.94 -28.94 2.13
CA THR A 121 -5.75 -29.20 0.69
C THR A 121 -5.11 -30.55 0.40
N ALA A 122 -4.43 -31.14 1.39
CA ALA A 122 -3.68 -32.39 1.27
C ALA A 122 -4.48 -33.64 1.67
N ILE A 123 -5.77 -33.53 2.00
CA ILE A 123 -6.60 -34.65 2.49
C ILE A 123 -6.65 -35.81 1.48
N ASP A 124 -6.95 -35.49 0.21
CA ASP A 124 -7.06 -36.50 -0.84
C ASP A 124 -5.70 -36.86 -1.45
N SER A 125 -4.71 -36.00 -1.30
CA SER A 125 -3.39 -36.14 -1.92
C SER A 125 -2.31 -35.55 -1.01
N PRO A 126 -1.55 -36.39 -0.28
CA PRO A 126 -0.55 -35.93 0.65
C PRO A 126 0.52 -35.05 -0.02
N LEU A 127 0.61 -33.79 0.39
CA LEU A 127 1.62 -32.86 -0.10
C LEU A 127 3.00 -33.24 0.46
N ARG A 128 3.92 -33.60 -0.43
CA ARG A 128 5.33 -33.92 -0.09
C ARG A 128 6.31 -32.82 -0.50
N ALA A 129 5.93 -32.00 -1.48
CA ALA A 129 6.73 -30.89 -1.97
C ALA A 129 5.80 -29.73 -2.31
N VAL A 130 6.20 -28.51 -1.91
CA VAL A 130 5.44 -27.28 -2.16
C VAL A 130 6.41 -26.24 -2.69
N ALA A 131 6.14 -25.72 -3.89
CA ALA A 131 6.85 -24.59 -4.45
C ALA A 131 6.15 -23.29 -4.05
N ILE A 132 6.89 -22.31 -3.55
CA ILE A 132 6.38 -20.99 -3.19
C ILE A 132 7.02 -19.96 -4.12
N SER A 133 6.17 -19.24 -4.85
CA SER A 133 6.57 -18.19 -5.79
C SER A 133 5.66 -16.97 -5.64
N SER A 134 5.95 -15.89 -6.36
CA SER A 134 5.22 -14.64 -6.29
C SER A 134 5.46 -13.83 -7.58
N ALA A 135 4.57 -12.87 -7.86
CA ALA A 135 4.56 -12.09 -9.09
C ALA A 135 5.76 -11.13 -9.22
N GLY A 136 6.25 -10.62 -8.08
CA GLY A 136 7.32 -9.64 -8.02
C GLY A 136 8.38 -9.88 -6.94
N PRO A 137 9.53 -9.19 -7.02
CA PRO A 137 10.49 -9.12 -5.93
C PRO A 137 9.89 -8.44 -4.69
N GLY A 138 10.26 -8.89 -3.50
CA GLY A 138 9.87 -8.22 -2.24
C GLY A 138 8.47 -8.54 -1.71
N GLU A 139 7.70 -9.44 -2.34
CA GLU A 139 6.36 -9.84 -1.89
C GLU A 139 6.35 -10.84 -0.71
N GLY A 140 7.50 -11.04 -0.05
CA GLY A 140 7.57 -11.85 1.17
C GLY A 140 7.69 -13.36 0.97
N LYS A 141 8.03 -13.86 -0.23
CA LYS A 141 8.28 -15.31 -0.49
C LYS A 141 9.15 -15.97 0.56
N SER A 142 10.38 -15.48 0.74
CA SER A 142 11.36 -16.06 1.68
C SER A 142 10.85 -16.04 3.12
N THR A 143 10.19 -14.95 3.51
CA THR A 143 9.59 -14.81 4.84
C THR A 143 8.46 -15.82 5.05
N THR A 144 7.58 -16.00 4.05
CA THR A 144 6.50 -16.98 4.09
C THR A 144 7.04 -18.40 4.14
N ILE A 145 8.04 -18.73 3.32
CA ILE A 145 8.73 -20.03 3.34
C ILE A 145 9.27 -20.33 4.74
N ALA A 146 10.05 -19.40 5.31
CA ALA A 146 10.69 -19.61 6.61
C ALA A 146 9.66 -19.83 7.71
N ASN A 147 8.65 -18.97 7.84
CA ASN A 147 7.67 -19.07 8.92
C ASN A 147 6.69 -20.24 8.75
N LEU A 148 6.30 -20.58 7.52
CA LEU A 148 5.49 -21.77 7.26
C LEU A 148 6.27 -23.05 7.61
N ALA A 149 7.57 -23.10 7.27
CA ALA A 149 8.41 -24.24 7.60
C ALA A 149 8.57 -24.42 9.13
N VAL A 150 8.71 -23.32 9.87
CA VAL A 150 8.66 -23.35 11.34
C VAL A 150 7.32 -23.93 11.82
N ALA A 151 6.19 -23.40 11.35
CA ALA A 151 4.87 -23.87 11.77
C ALA A 151 4.65 -25.38 11.46
N LEU A 152 5.14 -25.86 10.30
CA LEU A 152 5.10 -27.28 9.94
C LEU A 152 5.97 -28.13 10.86
N ALA A 153 7.19 -27.67 11.18
CA ALA A 153 8.11 -28.37 12.06
C ALA A 153 7.63 -28.44 13.51
N GLU A 154 7.06 -27.35 14.03
CA GLU A 154 6.42 -27.30 15.36
C GLU A 154 5.24 -28.26 15.47
N ALA A 155 4.51 -28.50 14.37
CA ALA A 155 3.47 -29.52 14.29
C ALA A 155 4.01 -30.96 14.20
N GLY A 156 5.33 -31.16 14.35
CA GLY A 156 5.99 -32.46 14.36
C GLY A 156 6.34 -33.02 12.98
N ARG A 157 6.18 -32.23 11.90
CA ARG A 157 6.58 -32.69 10.56
C ARG A 157 8.09 -32.58 10.39
N ARG A 158 8.67 -33.52 9.63
CA ARG A 158 10.05 -33.41 9.12
C ARG A 158 10.03 -32.54 7.87
N VAL A 159 10.68 -31.38 7.95
CA VAL A 159 10.65 -30.35 6.92
C VAL A 159 12.06 -30.06 6.45
N ILE A 160 12.23 -29.99 5.14
CA ILE A 160 13.43 -29.48 4.49
C ILE A 160 13.01 -28.25 3.69
N VAL A 161 13.60 -27.10 4.01
CA VAL A 161 13.49 -25.89 3.22
C VAL A 161 14.61 -25.89 2.19
N VAL A 162 14.31 -25.60 0.93
CA VAL A 162 15.29 -25.54 -0.15
C VAL A 162 15.30 -24.14 -0.73
N ASP A 163 16.43 -23.44 -0.66
CA ASP A 163 16.59 -22.10 -1.25
C ASP A 163 17.01 -22.22 -2.72
N THR A 164 16.05 -22.06 -3.63
CA THR A 164 16.28 -22.11 -5.08
C THR A 164 16.42 -20.71 -5.70
N ASP A 165 16.46 -19.64 -4.90
CA ASP A 165 16.71 -18.28 -5.40
C ASP A 165 18.22 -18.04 -5.57
N MET A 166 18.72 -18.40 -6.75
CA MET A 166 20.14 -18.20 -7.11
C MET A 166 20.49 -16.74 -7.41
N ARG A 167 19.51 -15.82 -7.48
CA ARG A 167 19.77 -14.40 -7.77
C ARG A 167 20.03 -13.62 -6.49
N ARG A 168 19.21 -13.84 -5.47
CA ARG A 168 19.31 -13.16 -4.16
C ARG A 168 18.98 -14.12 -3.03
N PRO A 169 19.84 -15.11 -2.74
CA PRO A 169 19.59 -16.08 -1.69
C PRO A 169 19.50 -15.39 -0.33
N THR A 170 18.42 -15.67 0.39
CA THR A 170 18.08 -14.96 1.64
C THR A 170 17.79 -15.91 2.79
N LEU A 171 17.42 -17.17 2.54
CA LEU A 171 16.96 -18.06 3.60
C LEU A 171 18.08 -18.41 4.58
N HIS A 172 19.32 -18.59 4.11
CA HIS A 172 20.47 -18.79 5.00
C HIS A 172 20.63 -17.64 6.01
N LYS A 173 20.40 -16.38 5.60
CA LYS A 173 20.45 -15.20 6.49
C LYS A 173 19.30 -15.21 7.48
N VAL A 174 18.11 -15.60 7.02
CA VAL A 174 16.92 -15.71 7.88
C VAL A 174 17.18 -16.71 9.00
N PHE A 175 17.72 -17.88 8.69
CA PHE A 175 18.03 -18.94 9.65
C PHE A 175 19.38 -18.77 10.38
N GLY A 176 20.19 -17.76 10.05
CA GLY A 176 21.50 -17.54 10.67
C GLY A 176 22.56 -18.60 10.32
N LEU A 177 22.44 -19.22 9.15
CA LEU A 177 23.28 -20.32 8.67
C LEU A 177 24.27 -19.88 7.59
N PRO A 178 25.41 -20.58 7.44
CA PRO A 178 26.33 -20.35 6.33
C PRO A 178 25.70 -20.75 4.97
N ASN A 179 26.22 -20.18 3.89
CA ASN A 179 25.78 -20.43 2.50
C ASN A 179 26.94 -20.99 1.65
N ASP A 180 27.76 -21.84 2.26
CA ASP A 180 28.95 -22.47 1.66
C ASP A 180 28.63 -23.79 0.93
N ARG A 181 27.47 -24.36 1.21
CA ARG A 181 26.93 -25.61 0.68
C ARG A 181 25.50 -25.40 0.17
N GLY A 182 24.90 -26.40 -0.46
CA GLY A 182 23.47 -26.36 -0.77
C GLY A 182 23.13 -26.74 -2.21
N VAL A 183 22.10 -26.09 -2.76
CA VAL A 183 21.52 -26.45 -4.07
C VAL A 183 22.54 -26.39 -5.20
N THR A 184 23.32 -25.32 -5.31
CA THR A 184 24.28 -25.16 -6.41
C THR A 184 25.40 -26.20 -6.34
N ALA A 185 25.93 -26.45 -5.13
CA ALA A 185 26.94 -27.48 -4.89
C ALA A 185 26.40 -28.89 -5.13
N ALA A 186 25.14 -29.16 -4.77
CA ALA A 186 24.48 -30.44 -5.03
C ALA A 186 24.29 -30.71 -6.53
N LEU A 187 23.96 -29.68 -7.31
CA LEU A 187 23.71 -29.81 -8.75
C LEU A 187 24.99 -29.89 -9.59
N LEU A 188 26.06 -29.21 -9.15
CA LEU A 188 27.35 -29.18 -9.86
C LEU A 188 28.33 -30.26 -9.38
N GLY A 189 28.05 -30.87 -8.23
CA GLY A 189 28.88 -31.91 -7.64
C GLY A 189 28.79 -33.25 -8.37
N PRO A 190 29.65 -34.23 -8.00
CA PRO A 190 29.55 -35.60 -8.50
C PRO A 190 28.17 -36.21 -8.24
N ALA A 191 27.67 -37.03 -9.16
CA ALA A 191 26.34 -37.64 -9.05
C ALA A 191 26.18 -38.61 -7.86
N ASP A 192 27.29 -39.14 -7.35
CA ASP A 192 27.40 -40.00 -6.18
C ASP A 192 27.66 -39.23 -4.87
N ALA A 193 27.75 -37.90 -4.93
CA ALA A 193 27.92 -37.08 -3.74
C ALA A 193 26.70 -37.19 -2.82
N ASP A 194 26.96 -37.32 -1.52
CA ASP A 194 25.91 -37.42 -0.52
C ASP A 194 25.19 -36.08 -0.35
N ILE A 195 23.93 -36.05 -0.82
CA ILE A 195 23.05 -34.89 -0.73
C ILE A 195 22.80 -34.44 0.71
N HIS A 196 22.88 -35.35 1.69
CA HIS A 196 22.67 -35.02 3.09
C HIS A 196 23.73 -34.07 3.63
N GLN A 197 24.93 -34.06 3.07
CA GLN A 197 25.99 -33.13 3.45
C GLN A 197 25.68 -31.67 3.09
N GLN A 198 24.77 -31.47 2.14
CA GLN A 198 24.30 -30.17 1.67
C GLN A 198 23.18 -29.59 2.54
N LEU A 199 22.65 -30.38 3.49
CA LEU A 199 21.67 -29.94 4.47
C LEU A 199 22.36 -29.31 5.69
N ALA A 200 21.82 -28.19 6.15
CA ALA A 200 22.16 -27.55 7.40
C ALA A 200 21.02 -27.74 8.40
N ALA A 201 21.34 -28.21 9.60
CA ALA A 201 20.39 -28.25 10.70
C ALA A 201 20.07 -26.83 11.17
N THR A 202 18.81 -26.56 11.49
CA THR A 202 18.39 -25.30 12.13
C THR A 202 18.28 -25.50 13.65
N ASP A 203 18.05 -24.42 14.39
CA ASP A 203 17.79 -24.48 15.84
C ASP A 203 16.49 -25.23 16.21
N LEU A 204 15.61 -25.48 15.23
CA LEU A 204 14.37 -26.20 15.42
C LEU A 204 14.52 -27.70 15.15
N PRO A 205 14.04 -28.56 16.06
CA PRO A 205 13.99 -29.99 15.79
C PRO A 205 13.09 -30.24 14.58
N ASN A 206 13.48 -31.20 13.74
CA ASN A 206 12.78 -31.59 12.50
C ASN A 206 12.80 -30.58 11.34
N LEU A 207 13.52 -29.45 11.45
CA LEU A 207 13.67 -28.47 10.37
C LEU A 207 15.13 -28.38 9.89
N HIS A 208 15.32 -28.64 8.60
CA HIS A 208 16.61 -28.47 7.92
C HIS A 208 16.49 -27.46 6.79
N LEU A 209 17.59 -26.78 6.49
CA LEU A 209 17.73 -25.89 5.35
C LEU A 209 18.76 -26.48 4.38
N MET A 210 18.40 -26.61 3.11
CA MET A 210 19.34 -26.66 2.01
C MET A 210 19.47 -25.23 1.48
N PRO A 211 20.53 -24.49 1.84
CA PRO A 211 20.72 -23.14 1.34
C PRO A 211 21.01 -23.16 -0.16
N CYS A 212 21.08 -21.99 -0.81
CA CYS A 212 21.36 -21.93 -2.23
C CYS A 212 22.78 -22.43 -2.53
N GLY A 213 23.73 -22.14 -1.64
CA GLY A 213 25.15 -22.31 -1.89
C GLY A 213 25.77 -21.10 -2.61
N PRO A 214 27.04 -21.21 -3.03
CA PRO A 214 27.71 -20.15 -3.78
C PRO A 214 26.88 -19.73 -4.99
N VAL A 215 26.66 -18.42 -5.15
CA VAL A 215 25.87 -17.86 -6.25
C VAL A 215 26.60 -18.15 -7.57
N PRO A 216 25.98 -18.89 -8.51
CA PRO A 216 26.63 -19.21 -9.77
C PRO A 216 26.75 -17.95 -10.63
N PRO A 217 27.75 -17.89 -11.53
CA PRO A 217 27.90 -16.77 -12.47
C PRO A 217 26.70 -16.66 -13.44
N ASN A 218 25.98 -17.77 -13.65
CA ASN A 218 24.74 -17.80 -14.43
C ASN A 218 23.63 -18.48 -13.59
N PRO A 219 22.68 -17.70 -13.02
CA PRO A 219 21.57 -18.22 -12.22
C PRO A 219 20.45 -18.85 -13.06
#